data_AF-A0A3R9XCV9-F1
#
_entry.id   AF-A0A3R9XCV9-F1
#
_cell.length_a   1.000
_cell.length_b   1.000
_cell.length_c   1.000
_cell.angle_alpha   90.00
_cell.angle_beta   90.00
_cell.angle_gamma   90.00
#
_symmetry.space_group_name_H-M   'P 1'
#
loop_
_entity.id
_entity.type
_entity.pdbx_description
1 polymer ?
#
loop_
_entity_poly.entity_id
_entity_poly.type
_entity_poly.pdbx_seq_one_letter_code
_entity_poly.pdbx_strand_id
1 'polypeptide(L)'
;MAETERSERRLRPAPLLFEPAEAASDPEHFFDLESMEDPRELLARSTELALAFRAATDRAVEFQAVAAAQLADPQRFDRLTAGDIAERAEWTEDYAKKMIEFGRDLMRDGGRPGEE
;
A
#
# COMPACT_ATOMS: atom_id res chain seq x y z
N MET A 1 -55.35 18.79 -1.56
CA MET A 1 -54.02 19.07 -0.96
C MET A 1 -53.05 18.20 -1.73
N ALA A 2 -52.16 18.79 -2.54
CA ALA A 2 -51.20 18.05 -3.35
C ALA A 2 -49.83 18.65 -3.06
N GLU A 3 -49.00 17.84 -2.39
CA GLU A 3 -47.60 18.11 -2.09
C GLU A 3 -46.82 18.37 -3.37
N THR A 4 -46.04 19.45 -3.38
CA THR A 4 -45.09 19.73 -4.46
C THR A 4 -43.72 19.27 -3.99
N GLU A 5 -43.29 18.11 -4.49
CA GLU A 5 -41.94 17.58 -4.32
C GLU A 5 -40.92 18.57 -4.89
N ARG A 6 -40.09 19.17 -4.02
CA ARG A 6 -38.93 19.95 -4.46
C ARG A 6 -37.83 18.98 -4.88
N SER A 7 -37.69 18.80 -6.18
CA SER A 7 -36.51 18.18 -6.77
C SER A 7 -35.29 19.08 -6.53
N GLU A 8 -34.40 18.68 -5.63
CA GLU A 8 -33.12 19.35 -5.40
C GLU A 8 -32.22 19.18 -6.64
N ARG A 9 -32.11 20.26 -7.42
CA ARG A 9 -31.32 20.31 -8.66
C ARG A 9 -29.84 20.24 -8.30
N ARG A 10 -29.20 19.09 -8.52
CA ARG A 10 -27.75 18.89 -8.31
C ARG A 10 -26.97 19.93 -9.11
N LEU A 11 -26.28 20.83 -8.41
CA LEU A 11 -25.36 21.80 -9.01
C LEU A 11 -24.16 21.02 -9.55
N ARG A 12 -23.91 21.13 -10.86
CA ARG A 12 -22.68 20.56 -11.45
C ARG A 12 -21.51 21.47 -11.08
N PRO A 13 -20.37 20.90 -10.65
CA PRO A 13 -19.18 21.70 -10.35
C PRO A 13 -18.75 22.48 -11.60
N ALA A 14 -18.30 23.72 -11.38
CA ALA A 14 -17.84 24.59 -12.45
C ALA A 14 -16.56 24.02 -13.10
N PRO A 15 -16.40 24.12 -14.44
CA PRO A 15 -15.19 23.69 -15.10
C PRO A 15 -14.00 24.56 -14.69
N LEU A 16 -12.85 23.92 -14.48
CA LEU A 16 -11.60 24.60 -14.15
C LEU A 16 -11.17 25.52 -15.30
N LEU A 17 -10.77 26.74 -14.97
CA LEU A 17 -10.35 27.77 -15.95
C LEU A 17 -8.90 27.60 -16.42
N PHE A 18 -8.17 26.65 -15.84
CA PHE A 18 -6.76 26.38 -16.10
C PHE A 18 -6.51 24.89 -15.99
N GLU A 19 -5.64 24.38 -16.84
CA GLU A 19 -5.08 23.04 -16.68
C GLU A 19 -4.12 23.06 -15.48
N PRO A 20 -4.11 22.02 -14.62
CA PRO A 20 -3.08 21.89 -13.60
C PRO A 20 -1.72 21.89 -14.29
N ALA A 21 -0.77 22.64 -13.74
CA ALA A 21 0.61 22.61 -14.24
C ALA A 21 1.06 21.15 -14.28
N GLU A 22 1.38 20.67 -15.47
CA GLU A 22 2.03 19.38 -15.64
C GLU A 22 3.28 19.44 -14.77
N ALA A 23 3.32 18.63 -13.71
CA ALA A 23 4.55 18.48 -12.96
C ALA A 23 5.57 18.03 -14.00
N ALA A 24 6.55 18.88 -14.29
CA ALA A 24 7.69 18.45 -15.06
C ALA A 24 8.25 17.27 -14.28
N SER A 25 7.94 16.06 -14.75
CA SER A 25 8.67 14.87 -14.36
C SER A 25 10.05 15.14 -14.88
N ASP A 26 10.87 15.74 -14.03
CA ASP A 26 12.28 15.74 -14.27
C ASP A 26 12.63 14.28 -14.55
N PRO A 27 13.30 13.95 -15.66
CA PRO A 27 13.87 12.62 -15.83
C PRO A 27 14.88 12.30 -14.71
N GLU A 28 15.20 13.28 -13.87
CA GLU A 28 16.19 13.22 -12.81
C GLU A 28 15.80 12.21 -11.73
N HIS A 29 16.60 11.14 -11.77
CA HIS A 29 16.78 10.06 -10.81
C HIS A 29 16.27 10.39 -9.40
N PHE A 30 15.19 9.76 -8.96
CA PHE A 30 14.50 9.98 -7.67
C PHE A 30 15.40 9.98 -6.41
N PHE A 31 16.65 9.49 -6.51
CA PHE A 31 17.63 9.44 -5.43
C PHE A 31 18.96 10.15 -5.73
N ASP A 32 19.13 10.72 -6.93
CA ASP A 32 20.32 11.46 -7.39
C ASP A 32 21.68 10.75 -7.25
N LEU A 33 21.68 9.43 -7.06
CA LEU A 33 22.92 8.68 -6.81
C LEU A 33 23.86 8.67 -8.02
N GLU A 34 23.30 8.65 -9.24
CA GLU A 34 24.07 8.64 -10.48
C GLU A 34 24.82 9.95 -10.74
N SER A 35 24.39 11.04 -10.10
CA SER A 35 25.01 12.37 -10.18
C SER A 35 26.11 12.59 -9.14
N MET A 36 26.31 11.65 -8.19
CA MET A 36 27.31 11.78 -7.12
C MET A 36 28.69 11.33 -7.58
N GLU A 37 29.66 12.24 -7.55
CA GLU A 37 31.05 11.96 -7.95
C GLU A 37 31.95 11.51 -6.78
N ASP A 38 31.67 11.93 -5.54
CA ASP A 38 32.44 11.51 -4.36
C ASP A 38 32.03 10.09 -3.92
N PRO A 39 32.93 9.08 -4.01
CA PRO A 39 32.59 7.72 -3.60
C PRO A 39 32.21 7.57 -2.12
N ARG A 40 32.69 8.46 -1.25
CA ARG A 40 32.34 8.42 0.19
C ARG A 40 30.91 8.88 0.42
N GLU A 41 30.51 9.94 -0.27
CA GLU A 41 29.14 10.45 -0.22
C GLU A 41 28.17 9.43 -0.84
N LEU A 42 28.51 8.89 -2.01
CA LEU A 42 27.74 7.85 -2.67
C LEU A 42 27.54 6.63 -1.76
N LEU A 43 28.58 6.16 -1.07
CA LEU A 43 28.49 5.04 -0.14
C LEU A 43 27.59 5.36 1.06
N ALA A 44 27.72 6.55 1.65
CA ALA A 44 26.87 6.95 2.78
C ALA A 44 25.39 7.01 2.36
N ARG A 45 25.09 7.68 1.24
CA ARG A 45 23.72 7.87 0.74
C ARG A 45 23.07 6.56 0.30
N SER A 46 23.78 5.72 -0.44
CA SER A 46 23.27 4.39 -0.83
C SER A 46 23.01 3.49 0.38
N THR A 47 23.80 3.60 1.45
CA THR A 47 23.59 2.85 2.69
C THR A 47 22.33 3.31 3.42
N GLU A 48 22.13 4.62 3.57
CA GLU A 48 20.90 5.19 4.14
C GLU A 48 19.67 4.70 3.37
N LEU A 49 19.75 4.73 2.03
CA LEU A 49 18.66 4.30 1.16
C LEU A 49 18.35 2.80 1.31
N ALA A 50 19.37 1.95 1.40
CA ALA A 50 19.18 0.51 1.60
C ALA A 50 18.49 0.20 2.94
N LEU A 51 18.81 0.93 4.02
CA LEU A 51 18.14 0.81 5.31
C LEU A 51 16.68 1.26 5.23
N ALA A 52 16.40 2.37 4.55
CA ALA A 52 15.05 2.88 4.35
C ALA A 52 14.18 1.88 3.56
N PHE A 53 14.70 1.31 2.47
CA PHE A 53 13.98 0.29 1.70
C PHE A 53 13.76 -1.01 2.46
N ARG A 54 14.69 -1.40 3.34
CA ARG A 54 14.48 -2.55 4.23
C ARG A 54 13.29 -2.31 5.15
N ALA A 55 13.27 -1.17 5.86
CA ALA A 55 12.15 -0.81 6.71
C ALA A 55 10.82 -0.71 5.93
N ALA A 56 10.86 -0.17 4.70
CA ALA A 56 9.70 -0.13 3.82
C ALA A 56 9.23 -1.53 3.39
N THR A 57 10.16 -2.44 3.10
CA THR A 57 9.87 -3.84 2.77
C THR A 57 9.21 -4.53 3.95
N ASP A 58 9.77 -4.40 5.15
CA ASP A 58 9.22 -4.99 6.37
C ASP A 58 7.77 -4.53 6.58
N ARG A 59 7.53 -3.22 6.43
CA ARG A 59 6.18 -2.67 6.57
C ARG A 59 5.23 -3.11 5.45
N ALA A 60 5.71 -3.23 4.22
CA ALA A 60 4.91 -3.74 3.11
C ALA A 60 4.48 -5.20 3.35
N VAL A 61 5.36 -6.04 3.89
CA VAL A 61 5.08 -7.44 4.25
C VAL A 61 3.97 -7.51 5.32
N GLU A 62 4.00 -6.64 6.33
CA GLU A 62 2.93 -6.57 7.32
C GLU A 62 1.57 -6.21 6.69
N PHE A 63 1.55 -5.25 5.78
CA PHE A 63 0.34 -4.91 5.04
C PHE A 63 -0.15 -6.06 4.15
N GLN A 64 0.75 -6.78 3.50
CA GLN A 64 0.41 -7.99 2.74
C GLN A 64 -0.21 -9.06 3.64
N ALA A 65 0.33 -9.28 4.84
CA ALA A 65 -0.21 -10.22 5.82
C ALA A 65 -1.63 -9.83 6.26
N VAL A 66 -1.82 -8.55 6.61
CA VAL A 66 -3.13 -8.01 6.99
C VAL A 66 -4.15 -8.17 5.85
N ALA A 67 -3.75 -7.87 4.61
CA ALA A 67 -4.61 -8.05 3.45
C ALA A 67 -4.97 -9.52 3.23
N ALA A 68 -4.00 -10.43 3.32
CA ALA A 68 -4.24 -11.87 3.20
C ALA A 68 -5.21 -12.38 4.29
N ALA A 69 -5.02 -11.93 5.53
CA ALA A 69 -5.90 -12.28 6.64
C ALA A 69 -7.34 -11.78 6.45
N GLN A 70 -7.50 -10.54 5.96
CA GLN A 70 -8.81 -9.99 5.64
C GLN A 70 -9.48 -10.72 4.47
N LEU A 71 -8.73 -11.11 3.43
CA LEU A 71 -9.27 -11.87 2.30
C LEU A 71 -9.69 -13.30 2.69
N ALA A 72 -9.03 -13.89 3.68
CA ALA A 72 -9.34 -15.22 4.20
C ALA A 72 -10.38 -15.21 5.35
N ASP A 73 -10.94 -14.06 5.71
CA ASP A 73 -11.87 -13.93 6.84
C ASP A 73 -13.16 -14.73 6.58
N PRO A 74 -13.53 -15.69 7.46
CA PRO A 74 -14.74 -16.49 7.30
C PRO A 74 -16.05 -15.68 7.34
N GLN A 75 -16.04 -14.45 7.86
CA GLN A 75 -17.22 -13.57 7.89
C GLN A 75 -17.49 -12.90 6.54
N ARG A 76 -16.54 -12.95 5.60
CA ARG A 76 -16.71 -12.41 4.25
C ARG A 76 -17.48 -13.35 3.36
N PHE A 77 -18.35 -12.77 2.54
CA PHE A 77 -19.08 -13.51 1.51
C PHE A 77 -18.15 -13.91 0.34
N ASP A 78 -17.13 -13.09 0.05
CA ASP A 78 -16.15 -13.25 -1.03
C ASP A 78 -14.81 -13.81 -0.54
N ARG A 79 -14.82 -14.56 0.58
CA ARG A 79 -13.58 -15.09 1.17
C ARG A 79 -12.81 -15.94 0.16
N LEU A 80 -11.49 -15.77 0.18
CA LEU A 80 -10.57 -16.55 -0.64
C LEU A 80 -9.99 -17.73 0.16
N THR A 81 -9.65 -18.82 -0.54
CA THR A 81 -8.84 -19.88 0.07
C THR A 81 -7.37 -19.46 0.13
N ALA A 82 -6.56 -20.15 0.93
CA ALA A 82 -5.11 -19.91 0.96
C ALA A 82 -4.47 -20.12 -0.42
N GLY A 83 -4.97 -21.08 -1.21
CA GLY A 83 -4.49 -21.33 -2.57
C GLY A 83 -4.81 -20.16 -3.51
N ASP A 84 -6.03 -19.63 -3.44
CA ASP A 84 -6.45 -18.48 -4.26
C ASP A 84 -5.70 -17.19 -3.91
N ILE A 85 -5.32 -17.03 -2.65
CA ILE A 85 -4.47 -15.91 -2.19
C ILE A 85 -3.04 -16.12 -2.67
N ALA A 86 -2.53 -17.35 -2.58
CA ALA A 86 -1.19 -17.70 -3.01
C ALA A 86 -0.99 -17.45 -4.52
N GLU A 87 -1.96 -17.84 -5.35
CA GLU A 87 -1.94 -17.59 -6.79
C GLU A 87 -1.86 -16.09 -7.10
N ARG A 88 -2.68 -15.26 -6.43
CA ARG A 88 -2.71 -13.80 -6.65
C ARG A 88 -1.44 -13.09 -6.21
N ALA A 89 -0.80 -13.59 -5.15
CA ALA A 89 0.38 -12.99 -4.55
C ALA A 89 1.69 -13.62 -5.02
N GLU A 90 1.62 -14.58 -5.97
CA GLU A 90 2.77 -15.36 -6.45
C GLU A 90 3.51 -16.07 -5.32
N TRP A 91 2.75 -16.62 -4.37
CA TRP A 91 3.25 -17.36 -3.22
C TRP A 91 2.99 -18.85 -3.34
N THR A 92 3.65 -19.62 -2.48
CA THR A 92 3.21 -20.99 -2.20
C THR A 92 2.00 -20.96 -1.26
N GLU A 93 1.14 -21.98 -1.34
CA GLU A 93 -0.03 -22.07 -0.46
C GLU A 93 0.37 -22.09 1.02
N ASP A 94 1.45 -22.80 1.37
CA ASP A 94 1.94 -22.86 2.76
C ASP A 94 2.46 -21.51 3.26
N TYR A 95 3.06 -20.70 2.38
CA TYR A 95 3.45 -19.35 2.74
C TYR A 95 2.21 -18.45 2.93
N ALA A 96 1.20 -18.56 2.06
CA ALA A 96 -0.06 -17.83 2.23
C ALA A 96 -0.76 -18.16 3.56
N LYS A 97 -0.76 -19.43 4.00
CA LYS A 97 -1.28 -19.82 5.32
C LYS A 97 -0.56 -19.09 6.46
N LYS A 98 0.78 -19.07 6.44
CA LYS A 98 1.59 -18.34 7.42
C LYS A 98 1.29 -16.84 7.42
N MET A 99 1.13 -16.23 6.24
CA MET A 99 0.82 -14.81 6.12
C MET A 99 -0.58 -14.46 6.64
N ILE A 100 -1.57 -15.34 6.43
CA ILE A 100 -2.92 -15.20 6.99
C ILE A 100 -2.87 -15.26 8.52
N GLU A 101 -2.12 -16.22 9.08
CA GLU A 101 -1.94 -16.35 10.54
C GLU A 101 -1.26 -15.10 11.11
N PHE A 102 -0.12 -14.71 10.55
CA PHE A 102 0.61 -13.51 10.96
C PHE A 102 -0.25 -12.25 10.88
N GLY A 103 -1.03 -12.08 9.81
CA GLY A 103 -1.94 -10.95 9.67
C GLY A 103 -3.05 -10.92 10.72
N ARG A 104 -3.58 -12.09 11.13
CA ARG A 104 -4.57 -12.18 12.21
C ARG A 104 -3.96 -11.79 13.56
N ASP A 105 -2.72 -12.18 13.81
CA ASP A 105 -1.99 -11.81 15.02
C ASP A 105 -1.76 -10.29 15.07
N LEU A 106 -1.26 -9.70 13.98
CA LEU A 106 -1.09 -8.26 13.86
C LEU A 106 -2.37 -7.46 14.11
N MET A 107 -3.51 -7.92 13.58
CA MET A 107 -4.80 -7.26 13.78
C MET A 107 -5.30 -7.35 15.23
N ARG A 108 -5.00 -8.45 15.93
CA ARG A 108 -5.34 -8.63 17.34
C ARG A 108 -4.48 -7.73 18.25
N ASP A 109 -3.22 -7.53 17.89
CA ASP A 109 -2.26 -6.74 18.68
C ASP A 109 -2.27 -5.24 18.31
N GLY A 110 -3.23 -4.80 17.48
CA GLY A 110 -3.40 -3.39 17.12
C GLY A 110 -2.32 -2.85 16.17
N GLY A 111 -1.67 -3.73 15.41
CA GLY A 111 -0.65 -3.36 14.42
C GLY A 111 0.72 -3.00 15.00
N ARG A 112 1.00 -3.38 16.26
CA ARG A 112 2.35 -3.31 16.84
C ARG A 112 3.00 -4.70 16.73
N PRO A 113 3.93 -4.93 15.79
CA PRO A 113 4.74 -6.14 15.81
C PRO A 113 5.59 -6.14 17.09
N GLY A 114 5.78 -7.32 17.69
CA GLY A 114 6.37 -7.52 19.00
C GLY A 114 7.62 -6.67 19.28
N GLU A 115 7.48 -5.72 20.20
CA GLU A 115 8.59 -5.19 20.98
C GLU A 115 8.91 -6.23 22.06
N GLU A 116 9.89 -7.10 21.79
CA GLU A 116 10.61 -7.89 22.82
C GLU A 116 12.06 -7.41 22.90
#